data_AF-A0A966N6P1-F1
#
_entry.id   AF-A0A966N6P1-F1
#
_cell.length_a   1.000
_cell.length_b   1.000
_cell.length_c   1.000
_cell.angle_alpha   90.00
_cell.angle_beta   90.00
_cell.angle_gamma   90.00
#
_symmetry.space_group_name_H-M   'P 1'
#
loop_
_entity.id
_entity.type
_entity.pdbx_description
1 polymer ?
#
loop_
_entity_poly.entity_id
_entity_poly.type
_entity_poly.pdbx_seq_one_letter_code
_entity_poly.pdbx_strand_id
1 'polypeptide(L)'
;EDAARRDFTINAMYYDPASETVLDYHGGMGDIRSKTIRMIGNPTKRYREDPVRMLRAIRFAAKTGFQIEPKTLAPIHELGQLIHDVPSARLFDEILKLLMSGHAWAGIQALRHANLHHGLLPFMARALEDPQAAQFIEEALRNTDERIQMGKSVSPGFLFAALLWPDLEKQWQSLRKTGMPALAALHAAIDAVVAPSHTGISIQRRHEGDMRDIWTMQPRFEKRVGRYPDRLVEVPRFRAGYDFMLLRSQTGYCKPSLGQWWTDFYHADLPQREALLATAKLEDIDSGQTPSNPNRKRRRRPKKTKPGPEIQPDSGLNGAKQN
;
A
#
# COMPACT_ATOMS: atom_id res chain seq x y z
N GLU A 1 -22.46 -26.27 -23.44
CA GLU A 1 -23.08 -25.07 -22.84
C GLU A 1 -22.13 -24.27 -21.94
N ASP A 2 -21.37 -24.90 -21.02
CA ASP A 2 -20.43 -24.15 -20.13
C ASP A 2 -19.41 -23.31 -20.92
N ALA A 3 -18.81 -23.88 -21.97
CA ALA A 3 -17.83 -23.20 -22.83
C ALA A 3 -18.35 -21.86 -23.38
N ALA A 4 -19.63 -21.81 -23.78
CA ALA A 4 -20.25 -20.62 -24.35
C ALA A 4 -20.47 -19.50 -23.31
N ARG A 5 -20.53 -19.84 -22.02
CA ARG A 5 -20.67 -18.87 -20.91
C ARG A 5 -19.33 -18.27 -20.48
N ARG A 6 -18.20 -18.83 -20.92
CA ARG A 6 -16.85 -18.29 -20.69
C ARG A 6 -16.65 -17.00 -21.47
N ASP A 7 -15.71 -16.18 -21.02
CA ASP A 7 -15.54 -14.83 -21.57
C ASP A 7 -14.67 -14.83 -22.84
N PHE A 8 -13.57 -15.57 -22.85
CA PHE A 8 -12.59 -15.57 -23.92
C PHE A 8 -12.33 -16.97 -24.45
N THR A 9 -12.09 -17.08 -25.75
CA THR A 9 -11.84 -18.35 -26.47
C THR A 9 -10.70 -19.15 -25.83
N ILE A 10 -9.59 -18.49 -25.51
CA ILE A 10 -8.40 -19.11 -24.89
C ILE A 10 -8.67 -19.69 -23.49
N ASN A 11 -9.75 -19.28 -22.83
CA ASN A 11 -10.15 -19.72 -21.49
C ASN A 11 -11.37 -20.67 -21.53
N ALA A 12 -11.77 -21.13 -22.72
CA ALA A 12 -12.96 -21.96 -22.93
C ALA A 12 -12.64 -23.32 -23.56
N MET A 13 -11.41 -23.79 -23.37
CA MET A 13 -10.96 -25.12 -23.76
C MET A 13 -10.99 -26.07 -22.56
N TYR A 14 -11.21 -27.35 -22.83
CA TYR A 14 -11.26 -28.40 -21.81
C TYR A 14 -10.27 -29.50 -22.16
N TYR A 15 -9.65 -30.09 -21.15
CA TYR A 15 -8.80 -31.25 -21.31
C TYR A 15 -9.53 -32.47 -20.77
N ASP A 16 -9.68 -33.49 -21.60
CA ASP A 16 -10.18 -34.80 -21.17
C ASP A 16 -8.98 -35.70 -20.84
N PRO A 17 -8.73 -36.00 -19.54
CA PRO A 17 -7.61 -36.85 -19.15
C PRO A 17 -7.79 -38.33 -19.52
N ALA A 18 -9.00 -38.77 -19.85
CA ALA A 18 -9.25 -40.16 -20.24
C ALA A 18 -8.87 -40.42 -21.69
N SER A 19 -9.16 -39.46 -22.57
CA SER A 19 -8.79 -39.53 -23.99
C SER A 19 -7.51 -38.76 -24.34
N GLU A 20 -6.94 -38.04 -23.37
CA GLU A 20 -5.80 -37.12 -23.56
C GLU A 20 -6.04 -36.07 -24.66
N THR A 21 -7.30 -35.67 -24.86
CA THR A 21 -7.70 -34.71 -25.90
C THR A 21 -8.04 -33.33 -25.35
N VAL A 22 -7.74 -32.30 -26.14
CA VAL A 22 -8.17 -30.93 -25.89
C VAL A 22 -9.43 -30.64 -26.72
N LEU A 23 -10.52 -30.32 -26.04
CA LEU A 23 -11.79 -29.92 -26.63
C LEU A 23 -11.81 -28.40 -26.80
N ASP A 24 -11.82 -27.93 -28.05
CA ASP A 24 -11.86 -26.52 -28.42
C ASP A 24 -13.11 -26.22 -29.26
N TYR A 25 -14.16 -25.71 -28.60
CA TYR A 25 -15.44 -25.39 -29.24
C TYR A 25 -15.48 -23.99 -29.87
N HIS A 26 -14.48 -23.14 -29.58
CA HIS A 26 -14.54 -21.71 -29.91
C HIS A 26 -13.27 -21.19 -30.64
N GLY A 27 -12.36 -22.07 -31.03
CA GLY A 27 -11.12 -21.71 -31.74
C GLY A 27 -10.02 -21.13 -30.83
N GLY A 28 -10.07 -21.44 -29.53
CA GLY A 28 -9.07 -21.00 -28.55
C GLY A 28 -7.64 -21.39 -28.92
N MET A 29 -7.42 -22.55 -29.54
CA MET A 29 -6.09 -22.97 -30.01
C MET A 29 -5.55 -22.08 -31.13
N GLY A 30 -6.42 -21.63 -32.03
CA GLY A 30 -6.07 -20.67 -33.09
C GLY A 30 -5.72 -19.30 -32.51
N ASP A 31 -6.51 -18.82 -31.55
CA ASP A 31 -6.27 -17.55 -30.88
C ASP A 31 -4.98 -17.58 -30.02
N ILE A 32 -4.65 -18.71 -29.36
CA ILE A 32 -3.36 -18.88 -28.67
C ILE A 32 -2.19 -18.79 -29.65
N ARG A 33 -2.25 -19.51 -30.78
CA ARG A 33 -1.19 -19.48 -31.80
C ARG A 33 -0.98 -18.09 -32.40
N SER A 34 -2.08 -17.35 -32.60
CA SER A 34 -2.05 -15.97 -33.11
C SER A 34 -1.87 -14.90 -32.03
N LYS A 35 -1.73 -15.28 -30.74
CA LYS A 35 -1.62 -14.38 -29.60
C LYS A 35 -2.76 -13.35 -29.53
N THR A 36 -4.00 -13.82 -29.64
CA THR A 36 -5.21 -12.99 -29.68
C THR A 36 -6.10 -13.23 -28.45
N ILE A 37 -6.58 -12.15 -27.82
CA ILE A 37 -7.68 -12.17 -26.85
C ILE A 37 -8.98 -11.90 -27.60
N ARG A 38 -9.81 -12.93 -27.73
CA ARG A 38 -11.10 -12.87 -28.44
C ARG A 38 -12.25 -13.21 -27.49
N MET A 39 -13.27 -12.36 -27.46
CA MET A 39 -14.47 -12.60 -26.67
C MET A 39 -15.40 -13.61 -27.34
N ILE A 40 -16.00 -14.50 -26.55
CA ILE A 40 -16.99 -15.46 -27.03
C ILE A 40 -18.35 -14.76 -27.18
N GLY A 41 -18.96 -14.89 -28.37
CA GLY A 41 -20.25 -14.27 -28.68
C GLY A 41 -20.13 -12.80 -29.09
N ASN A 42 -21.19 -12.01 -28.86
CA ASN A 42 -21.22 -10.59 -29.24
C ASN A 42 -20.63 -9.72 -28.10
N PRO A 43 -19.51 -9.00 -28.30
CA PRO A 43 -18.84 -8.30 -27.21
C PRO A 43 -19.70 -7.20 -26.57
N THR A 44 -20.43 -6.42 -27.36
CA THR A 44 -21.35 -5.38 -26.85
C THR A 44 -22.39 -5.95 -25.89
N LYS A 45 -23.01 -7.10 -26.22
CA LYS A 45 -23.97 -7.76 -25.33
C LYS A 45 -23.31 -8.27 -24.05
N ARG A 46 -22.16 -8.94 -24.18
CA ARG A 46 -21.42 -9.52 -23.06
C ARG A 46 -20.91 -8.48 -22.07
N TYR A 47 -20.47 -7.31 -22.54
CA TYR A 47 -20.07 -6.20 -21.67
C TYR A 47 -21.25 -5.54 -20.96
N ARG A 48 -22.42 -5.46 -21.59
CA ARG A 48 -23.65 -4.97 -20.93
C ARG A 48 -24.14 -5.92 -19.85
N GLU A 49 -24.00 -7.23 -20.06
CA GLU A 49 -24.33 -8.25 -19.06
C GLU A 49 -23.39 -8.22 -17.84
N ASP A 50 -22.08 -8.04 -18.07
CA ASP A 50 -21.09 -7.91 -16.99
C ASP A 50 -19.94 -6.99 -17.43
N PRO A 51 -19.96 -5.71 -17.04
CA PRO A 51 -18.94 -4.72 -17.43
C PRO A 51 -17.53 -5.11 -16.98
N VAL A 52 -17.40 -5.94 -15.94
CA VAL A 52 -16.13 -6.45 -15.42
C VAL A 52 -15.33 -7.21 -16.47
N ARG A 53 -15.99 -7.76 -17.50
CA ARG A 53 -15.31 -8.45 -18.62
C ARG A 53 -14.36 -7.54 -19.40
N MET A 54 -14.61 -6.22 -19.44
CA MET A 54 -13.68 -5.26 -20.06
C MET A 54 -12.34 -5.22 -19.30
N LEU A 55 -12.39 -5.20 -17.97
CA LEU A 55 -11.18 -5.27 -17.13
C LEU A 55 -10.44 -6.58 -17.31
N ARG A 56 -11.19 -7.68 -17.43
CA ARG A 56 -10.61 -9.01 -17.67
C ARG A 56 -9.91 -9.08 -19.02
N ALA A 57 -10.48 -8.50 -20.08
CA ALA A 57 -9.84 -8.46 -21.40
C ALA A 57 -8.47 -7.77 -21.33
N ILE A 58 -8.42 -6.59 -20.69
CA ILE A 58 -7.19 -5.82 -20.49
C ILE A 58 -6.19 -6.59 -19.61
N ARG A 59 -6.66 -7.20 -18.51
CA ARG A 59 -5.82 -8.01 -17.63
C ARG A 59 -5.21 -9.20 -18.33
N PHE A 60 -5.97 -9.91 -19.16
CA PHE A 60 -5.43 -11.05 -19.91
C PHE A 60 -4.44 -10.59 -20.98
N ALA A 61 -4.76 -9.54 -21.74
CA ALA A 61 -3.83 -8.97 -22.71
C ALA A 61 -2.50 -8.55 -22.08
N ALA A 62 -2.54 -7.83 -20.95
CA ALA A 62 -1.35 -7.44 -20.21
C ALA A 62 -0.56 -8.63 -19.68
N LYS A 63 -1.24 -9.64 -19.12
CA LYS A 63 -0.60 -10.83 -18.55
C LYS A 63 0.05 -11.73 -19.60
N THR A 64 -0.59 -11.94 -20.75
CA THR A 64 -0.09 -12.88 -21.77
C THR A 64 0.73 -12.21 -22.85
N GLY A 65 0.70 -10.87 -22.94
CA GLY A 65 1.25 -10.13 -24.06
C GLY A 65 0.47 -10.33 -25.37
N PHE A 66 -0.78 -10.78 -25.29
CA PHE A 66 -1.64 -10.99 -26.45
C PHE A 66 -2.35 -9.70 -26.84
N GLN A 67 -2.69 -9.56 -28.12
CA GLN A 67 -3.46 -8.42 -28.61
C GLN A 67 -4.95 -8.68 -28.50
N ILE A 68 -5.73 -7.68 -28.12
CA ILE A 68 -7.20 -7.79 -28.10
C ILE A 68 -7.71 -7.68 -29.53
N GLU A 69 -8.55 -8.62 -29.95
CA GLU A 69 -9.17 -8.56 -31.28
C GLU A 69 -9.92 -7.23 -31.48
N PRO A 70 -9.82 -6.55 -32.64
CA PRO A 70 -10.50 -5.28 -32.89
C PRO A 70 -12.00 -5.28 -32.56
N LYS A 71 -12.74 -6.34 -32.87
CA LYS A 71 -14.18 -6.47 -32.53
C LYS A 71 -14.42 -6.59 -31.03
N THR A 72 -13.49 -7.22 -30.30
CA THR A 72 -13.54 -7.35 -28.84
C THR A 72 -13.14 -6.03 -28.16
N LEU A 73 -12.21 -5.26 -28.75
CA LEU A 73 -11.70 -4.00 -28.22
C LEU A 73 -12.66 -2.82 -28.45
N ALA A 74 -13.24 -2.68 -29.64
CA ALA A 74 -14.01 -1.48 -30.00
C ALA A 74 -15.13 -1.12 -28.99
N PRO A 75 -15.96 -2.06 -28.51
CA PRO A 75 -17.03 -1.72 -27.57
C PRO A 75 -16.52 -1.32 -26.16
N ILE A 76 -15.26 -1.60 -25.83
CA ILE A 76 -14.68 -1.21 -24.53
C ILE A 76 -14.66 0.31 -24.38
N HIS A 77 -14.30 1.03 -25.45
CA HIS A 77 -14.24 2.49 -25.43
C HIS A 77 -15.63 3.13 -25.31
N GLU A 78 -16.64 2.55 -25.97
CA GLU A 78 -18.01 3.06 -25.96
C GLU A 78 -18.75 2.75 -24.65
N LEU A 79 -18.48 1.57 -24.08
CA LEU A 79 -19.21 1.05 -22.91
C LEU A 79 -18.46 1.23 -21.60
N GLY A 80 -17.27 1.85 -21.61
CA GLY A 80 -16.42 1.99 -20.42
C GLY A 80 -17.12 2.63 -19.22
N GLN A 81 -18.12 3.50 -19.45
CA GLN A 81 -18.91 4.13 -18.39
C GLN A 81 -19.72 3.13 -17.56
N LEU A 82 -20.10 1.97 -18.11
CA LEU A 82 -20.84 0.93 -17.39
C LEU A 82 -20.07 0.34 -16.20
N ILE A 83 -18.76 0.59 -16.12
CA ILE A 83 -17.95 0.20 -14.97
C ILE A 83 -18.45 0.84 -13.67
N HIS A 84 -19.02 2.05 -13.74
CA HIS A 84 -19.54 2.75 -12.55
C HIS A 84 -20.75 2.06 -11.93
N ASP A 85 -21.46 1.22 -12.71
CA ASP A 85 -22.61 0.45 -12.24
C ASP A 85 -22.19 -0.84 -11.48
N VAL A 86 -20.90 -1.19 -11.53
CA VAL A 86 -20.38 -2.39 -10.87
C VAL A 86 -20.11 -2.10 -9.39
N PRO A 87 -20.54 -3.00 -8.47
CA PRO A 87 -20.21 -2.87 -7.06
C PRO A 87 -18.70 -2.75 -6.81
N SER A 88 -18.28 -1.78 -6.00
CA SER A 88 -16.86 -1.45 -5.76
C SER A 88 -16.01 -2.65 -5.32
N ALA A 89 -16.59 -3.61 -4.58
CA ALA A 89 -15.90 -4.83 -4.17
C ALA A 89 -15.46 -5.70 -5.37
N ARG A 90 -16.31 -5.84 -6.40
CA ARG A 90 -15.97 -6.61 -7.61
C ARG A 90 -14.90 -5.90 -8.44
N LEU A 91 -14.96 -4.58 -8.51
CA LEU A 91 -13.92 -3.76 -9.16
C LEU A 91 -12.58 -3.91 -8.44
N PHE A 92 -12.60 -3.81 -7.10
CA PHE A 92 -11.43 -4.01 -6.27
C PHE A 92 -10.78 -5.38 -6.51
N ASP A 93 -11.57 -6.46 -6.58
CA ASP A 93 -11.04 -7.80 -6.83
C ASP A 93 -10.37 -7.93 -8.20
N GLU A 94 -10.93 -7.35 -9.27
CA GLU A 94 -10.28 -7.40 -10.58
C GLU A 94 -9.04 -6.49 -10.67
N ILE A 95 -9.08 -5.32 -10.04
CA ILE A 95 -7.91 -4.44 -9.93
C ILE A 95 -6.79 -5.16 -9.18
N LEU A 96 -7.11 -5.80 -8.07
CA LEU A 96 -6.13 -6.53 -7.29
C LEU A 96 -5.51 -7.67 -8.11
N LYS A 97 -6.31 -8.43 -8.86
CA LYS A 97 -5.79 -9.46 -9.79
C LYS A 97 -4.92 -8.87 -10.90
N LEU A 98 -5.21 -7.66 -11.37
CA LEU A 98 -4.38 -6.97 -12.36
C LEU A 98 -3.03 -6.58 -11.75
N LEU A 99 -3.05 -5.93 -10.58
CA LEU A 99 -1.86 -5.46 -9.88
C LEU A 99 -0.98 -6.62 -9.35
N MET A 100 -1.57 -7.78 -9.09
CA MET A 100 -0.86 -8.99 -8.64
C MET A 100 -0.59 -9.97 -9.79
N SER A 101 -0.69 -9.54 -11.04
CA SER A 101 -0.51 -10.43 -12.20
C SER A 101 0.95 -10.69 -12.58
N GLY A 102 1.89 -9.91 -12.06
CA GLY A 102 3.27 -9.84 -12.55
C GLY A 102 3.44 -8.95 -13.79
N HIS A 103 2.36 -8.26 -14.20
CA HIS A 103 2.30 -7.33 -15.33
C HIS A 103 1.47 -6.08 -14.99
N ALA A 104 1.53 -5.64 -13.73
CA ALA A 104 0.79 -4.52 -13.18
C ALA A 104 1.03 -3.23 -13.95
N TRP A 105 2.29 -2.87 -14.24
CA TRP A 105 2.59 -1.61 -14.94
C TRP A 105 2.00 -1.60 -16.36
N ALA A 106 2.24 -2.67 -17.13
CA ALA A 106 1.65 -2.86 -18.45
C ALA A 106 0.11 -2.84 -18.40
N GLY A 107 -0.47 -3.45 -17.36
CA GLY A 107 -1.91 -3.43 -17.10
C GLY A 107 -2.47 -2.03 -16.87
N ILE A 108 -1.80 -1.20 -16.06
CA ILE A 108 -2.18 0.20 -15.82
C ILE A 108 -2.06 1.00 -17.11
N GLN A 109 -0.98 0.83 -17.88
CA GLN A 109 -0.85 1.49 -19.17
C GLN A 109 -1.99 1.09 -20.11
N ALA A 110 -2.33 -0.20 -20.20
CA ALA A 110 -3.43 -0.68 -21.04
C ALA A 110 -4.79 -0.11 -20.61
N LEU A 111 -5.07 0.00 -19.30
CA LEU A 111 -6.28 0.67 -18.79
C LEU A 111 -6.36 2.14 -19.20
N ARG A 112 -5.21 2.84 -19.23
CA ARG A 112 -5.14 4.23 -19.69
C ARG A 112 -5.44 4.36 -21.18
N HIS A 113 -4.78 3.55 -22.01
CA HIS A 113 -5.03 3.56 -23.45
C HIS A 113 -6.49 3.22 -23.79
N ALA A 114 -7.12 2.36 -22.99
CA ALA A 114 -8.54 2.00 -23.14
C ALA A 114 -9.52 3.03 -22.53
N ASN A 115 -9.04 4.13 -21.93
CA ASN A 115 -9.84 5.11 -21.17
C ASN A 115 -10.70 4.52 -20.04
N LEU A 116 -10.36 3.33 -19.53
CA LEU A 116 -11.08 2.70 -18.42
C LEU A 116 -10.56 3.11 -17.04
N HIS A 117 -9.42 3.79 -16.98
CA HIS A 117 -8.83 4.26 -15.72
C HIS A 117 -9.69 5.29 -14.98
N HIS A 118 -10.52 6.05 -15.70
CA HIS A 118 -11.48 6.99 -15.12
C HIS A 118 -12.56 6.22 -14.35
N GLY A 119 -12.74 6.54 -13.07
CA GLY A 119 -13.72 5.90 -12.19
C GLY A 119 -13.23 4.66 -11.43
N LEU A 120 -12.30 3.88 -11.99
CA LEU A 120 -11.73 2.71 -11.31
C LEU A 120 -10.75 3.07 -10.20
N LEU A 121 -9.84 4.00 -10.51
CA LEU A 121 -8.72 4.38 -9.66
C LEU A 121 -8.48 5.89 -9.81
N PRO A 122 -9.44 6.72 -9.36
CA PRO A 122 -9.38 8.17 -9.49
C PRO A 122 -8.10 8.76 -8.86
N PHE A 123 -7.61 8.14 -7.79
CA PHE A 123 -6.34 8.54 -7.17
C PHE A 123 -5.14 8.33 -8.09
N MET A 124 -5.10 7.27 -8.91
CA MET A 124 -4.00 7.06 -9.86
C MET A 124 -4.04 8.05 -11.01
N ALA A 125 -5.23 8.39 -11.51
CA ALA A 125 -5.35 9.36 -12.60
C ALA A 125 -4.69 10.69 -12.21
N ARG A 126 -5.01 11.22 -11.02
CA ARG A 126 -4.37 12.43 -10.48
C ARG A 126 -2.88 12.26 -10.21
N ALA A 127 -2.48 11.13 -9.63
CA ALA A 127 -1.08 10.89 -9.29
C ALA A 127 -0.19 10.80 -10.54
N LEU A 128 -0.72 10.28 -11.66
CA LEU A 128 0.01 10.17 -12.92
C LEU A 128 0.17 11.50 -13.68
N GLU A 129 -0.52 12.57 -13.26
CA GLU A 129 -0.32 13.93 -13.80
C GLU A 129 0.93 14.60 -13.23
N ASP A 130 1.39 14.17 -12.06
CA ASP A 130 2.59 14.67 -11.39
C ASP A 130 3.79 13.76 -11.73
N PRO A 131 4.84 14.28 -12.38
CA PRO A 131 5.98 13.46 -12.82
C PRO A 131 6.65 12.67 -11.70
N GLN A 132 6.78 13.24 -10.50
CA GLN A 132 7.43 12.56 -9.38
C GLN A 132 6.56 11.42 -8.84
N ALA A 133 5.26 11.68 -8.73
CA ALA A 133 4.29 10.69 -8.30
C ALA A 133 4.14 9.56 -9.34
N ALA A 134 4.15 9.90 -10.62
CA ALA A 134 4.14 8.93 -11.72
C ALA A 134 5.36 8.02 -11.68
N GLN A 135 6.56 8.59 -11.50
CA GLN A 135 7.80 7.82 -11.35
C GLN A 135 7.74 6.88 -10.15
N PHE A 136 7.20 7.33 -9.01
CA PHE A 136 7.05 6.49 -7.82
C PHE A 136 6.11 5.30 -8.05
N ILE A 137 4.96 5.55 -8.67
CA ILE A 137 3.98 4.50 -8.96
C ILE A 137 4.54 3.51 -9.98
N GLU A 138 5.19 4.00 -11.04
CA GLU A 138 5.83 3.15 -12.04
C GLU A 138 6.87 2.22 -11.39
N GLU A 139 7.77 2.78 -10.58
CA GLU A 139 8.81 2.01 -9.89
C GLU A 139 8.22 1.00 -8.89
N ALA A 140 7.17 1.37 -8.16
CA ALA A 140 6.47 0.46 -7.24
C ALA A 140 5.84 -0.74 -7.97
N LEU A 141 5.22 -0.49 -9.12
CA LEU A 141 4.55 -1.52 -9.92
C LEU A 141 5.57 -2.41 -10.65
N ARG A 142 6.65 -1.83 -11.19
CA ARG A 142 7.75 -2.61 -11.79
C ARG A 142 8.42 -3.53 -10.78
N ASN A 143 8.76 -3.02 -9.59
CA ASN A 143 9.32 -3.84 -8.52
C ASN A 143 8.36 -4.95 -8.06
N THR A 144 7.05 -4.69 -8.09
CA THR A 144 6.04 -5.71 -7.82
C THR A 144 6.03 -6.79 -8.91
N ASP A 145 6.09 -6.37 -10.17
CA ASP A 145 6.09 -7.28 -11.32
C ASP A 145 7.30 -8.21 -11.28
N GLU A 146 8.50 -7.66 -11.09
CA GLU A 146 9.74 -8.43 -10.95
C GLU A 146 9.67 -9.42 -9.79
N ARG A 147 9.13 -8.99 -8.65
CA ARG A 147 8.99 -9.84 -7.47
C ARG A 147 8.08 -11.05 -7.73
N ILE A 148 6.95 -10.85 -8.40
CA ILE A 148 6.01 -11.93 -8.76
C ILE A 148 6.66 -12.88 -9.77
N GLN A 149 7.37 -12.33 -10.77
CA GLN A 149 8.07 -13.14 -11.78
C GLN A 149 9.20 -13.99 -11.18
N MET A 150 9.83 -13.52 -10.09
CA MET A 150 10.77 -14.31 -9.29
C MET A 150 10.10 -15.37 -8.39
N GLY A 151 8.77 -15.54 -8.47
CA GLY A 151 8.02 -16.48 -7.63
C GLY A 151 7.88 -16.06 -6.17
N LYS A 152 8.20 -14.80 -5.83
CA LYS A 152 8.08 -14.28 -4.47
C LYS A 152 6.66 -13.74 -4.24
N SER A 153 6.15 -13.89 -3.03
CA SER A 153 4.85 -13.32 -2.66
C SER A 153 4.90 -11.79 -2.54
N VAL A 154 3.77 -11.16 -2.81
CA VAL A 154 3.54 -9.72 -2.69
C VAL A 154 2.35 -9.47 -1.78
N SER A 155 2.44 -8.44 -0.95
CA SER A 155 1.33 -8.01 -0.09
C SER A 155 0.44 -6.99 -0.82
N PRO A 156 -0.89 -7.20 -0.89
CA PRO A 156 -1.82 -6.16 -1.32
C PRO A 156 -1.71 -4.87 -0.50
N GLY A 157 -1.45 -4.98 0.80
CA GLY A 157 -1.30 -3.82 1.67
C GLY A 157 -0.11 -2.94 1.28
N PHE A 158 1.02 -3.55 0.91
CA PHE A 158 2.18 -2.82 0.39
C PHE A 158 1.86 -2.13 -0.95
N LEU A 159 1.19 -2.84 -1.86
CA LEU A 159 0.76 -2.30 -3.15
C LEU A 159 -0.10 -1.05 -2.98
N PHE A 160 -1.17 -1.13 -2.19
CA PHE A 160 -2.03 0.04 -1.95
C PHE A 160 -1.32 1.14 -1.14
N ALA A 161 -0.41 0.78 -0.23
CA ALA A 161 0.40 1.77 0.47
C ALA A 161 1.24 2.59 -0.51
N ALA A 162 1.82 1.95 -1.53
CA ALA A 162 2.65 2.61 -2.53
C ALA A 162 1.81 3.45 -3.49
N LEU A 163 0.72 2.88 -3.98
CA LEU A 163 -0.21 3.55 -4.89
C LEU A 163 -0.83 4.83 -4.31
N LEU A 164 -1.07 4.88 -3.00
CA LEU A 164 -1.68 6.03 -2.31
C LEU A 164 -0.63 6.97 -1.67
N TRP A 165 0.65 6.62 -1.73
CA TRP A 165 1.73 7.41 -1.13
C TRP A 165 1.77 8.87 -1.60
N PRO A 166 1.68 9.18 -2.91
CA PRO A 166 1.81 10.57 -3.36
C PRO A 166 0.73 11.49 -2.78
N ASP A 167 -0.51 11.01 -2.69
CA ASP A 167 -1.61 11.75 -2.08
C ASP A 167 -1.40 11.92 -0.57
N LEU A 168 -0.97 10.84 0.10
CA LEU A 168 -0.69 10.85 1.54
C LEU A 168 0.41 11.86 1.88
N GLU A 169 1.52 11.85 1.14
CA GLU A 169 2.64 12.75 1.36
C GLU A 169 2.21 14.21 1.18
N LYS A 170 1.48 14.53 0.10
CA LYS A 170 0.95 15.89 -0.14
C LYS A 170 0.08 16.36 1.02
N GLN A 171 -0.85 15.52 1.47
CA GLN A 171 -1.74 15.85 2.57
C GLN A 171 -1.00 15.97 3.91
N TRP A 172 -0.07 15.06 4.18
CA TRP A 172 0.73 15.07 5.40
C TRP A 172 1.58 16.34 5.49
N GLN A 173 2.25 16.74 4.41
CA GLN A 173 3.03 17.97 4.38
C GLN A 173 2.15 19.23 4.50
N SER A 174 0.97 19.23 3.89
CA SER A 174 0.00 20.33 4.05
C SER A 174 -0.43 20.50 5.51
N LEU A 175 -0.81 19.41 6.19
CA LEU A 175 -1.18 19.43 7.60
C LEU A 175 -0.02 19.81 8.53
N ARG A 176 1.22 19.44 8.19
CA ARG A 176 2.38 19.90 8.97
C ARG A 176 2.60 21.40 8.87
N LYS A 177 2.34 22.01 7.71
CA LYS A 177 2.46 23.46 7.50
C LYS A 177 1.46 24.28 8.33
N THR A 178 0.35 23.68 8.78
CA THR A 178 -0.61 24.35 9.69
C THR A 178 -0.16 24.36 11.16
N GLY A 179 1.00 23.77 11.47
CA GLY A 179 1.53 23.65 12.84
C GLY A 179 1.09 22.39 13.58
N MET A 180 0.37 21.47 12.92
CA MET A 180 -0.02 20.21 13.52
C MET A 180 1.21 19.33 13.82
N PRO A 181 1.28 18.66 14.99
CA PRO A 181 2.37 17.73 15.29
C PRO A 181 2.52 16.64 14.23
N ALA A 182 3.76 16.33 13.83
CA ALA A 182 4.04 15.50 12.65
C ALA A 182 3.33 14.13 12.65
N LEU A 183 3.29 13.43 13.79
CA LEU A 183 2.62 12.13 13.89
C LEU A 183 1.08 12.27 13.84
N ALA A 184 0.52 13.30 14.47
CA ALA A 184 -0.92 13.57 14.41
C ALA A 184 -1.34 13.94 12.98
N ALA A 185 -0.55 14.76 12.30
CA ALA A 185 -0.74 15.11 10.89
C ALA A 185 -0.69 13.87 9.99
N LEU A 186 0.21 12.92 10.26
CA LEU A 186 0.30 11.67 9.50
C LEU A 186 -0.97 10.83 9.67
N HIS A 187 -1.42 10.61 10.91
CA HIS A 187 -2.65 9.84 11.15
C HIS A 187 -3.87 10.48 10.49
N ALA A 188 -4.02 11.80 10.59
CA ALA A 188 -5.10 12.53 9.93
C ALA A 188 -5.03 12.44 8.39
N ALA A 189 -3.82 12.49 7.81
CA ALA A 189 -3.63 12.30 6.38
C ALA A 189 -3.98 10.86 5.95
N ILE A 190 -3.60 9.85 6.74
CA ILE A 190 -3.95 8.45 6.46
C ILE A 190 -5.47 8.27 6.44
N ASP A 191 -6.18 8.78 7.45
CA ASP A 191 -7.64 8.64 7.57
C ASP A 191 -8.36 9.26 6.36
N ALA A 192 -7.85 10.39 5.87
CA ALA A 192 -8.42 11.06 4.70
C ALA A 192 -8.11 10.33 3.38
N VAL A 193 -6.89 9.83 3.18
CA VAL A 193 -6.49 9.15 1.94
C VAL A 193 -7.09 7.76 1.79
N VAL A 194 -7.32 7.03 2.88
CA VAL A 194 -7.92 5.69 2.83
C VAL A 194 -9.45 5.75 2.66
N ALA A 195 -10.07 6.89 2.96
CA ALA A 195 -11.51 7.06 2.86
C ALA A 195 -12.04 6.70 1.45
N PRO A 196 -13.17 6.00 1.33
CA PRO A 196 -13.76 5.65 0.02
C PRO A 196 -14.07 6.88 -0.85
N SER A 197 -14.33 8.03 -0.23
CA SER A 197 -14.52 9.31 -0.92
C SER A 197 -13.27 9.78 -1.68
N HIS A 198 -12.07 9.37 -1.25
CA HIS A 198 -10.81 9.70 -1.91
C HIS A 198 -10.39 8.63 -2.91
N THR A 199 -10.49 7.36 -2.51
CA THR A 199 -10.01 6.23 -3.32
C THR A 199 -10.99 5.81 -4.42
N GLY A 200 -12.27 6.13 -4.27
CA GLY A 200 -13.37 5.65 -5.12
C GLY A 200 -13.81 4.20 -4.82
N ILE A 201 -13.10 3.48 -3.95
CA ILE A 201 -13.34 2.07 -3.64
C ILE A 201 -13.18 1.77 -2.15
N SER A 202 -13.88 0.76 -1.63
CA SER A 202 -13.70 0.32 -0.25
C SER A 202 -12.51 -0.63 -0.13
N ILE A 203 -11.46 -0.19 0.56
CA ILE A 203 -10.29 -1.03 0.88
C ILE A 203 -10.63 -1.91 2.09
N GLN A 204 -10.34 -3.21 2.01
CA GLN A 204 -10.58 -4.12 3.12
C GLN A 204 -9.71 -3.74 4.34
N ARG A 205 -10.31 -3.78 5.55
CA ARG A 205 -9.64 -3.40 6.82
C ARG A 205 -8.28 -4.05 7.05
N ARG A 206 -8.10 -5.29 6.62
CA ARG A 206 -6.81 -6.00 6.74
C ARG A 206 -5.69 -5.29 5.96
N HIS A 207 -5.99 -4.78 4.76
CA HIS A 207 -5.02 -4.10 3.92
C HIS A 207 -4.76 -2.69 4.43
N GLU A 208 -5.79 -2.01 4.94
CA GLU A 208 -5.62 -0.72 5.62
C GLU A 208 -4.69 -0.83 6.84
N GLY A 209 -4.81 -1.88 7.65
CA GLY A 209 -3.90 -2.14 8.77
C GLY A 209 -2.45 -2.25 8.31
N ASP A 210 -2.20 -3.07 7.29
CA ASP A 210 -0.87 -3.20 6.67
C ASP A 210 -0.32 -1.86 6.16
N MET A 211 -1.16 -1.05 5.52
CA MET A 211 -0.78 0.27 5.00
C MET A 211 -0.41 1.23 6.13
N ARG A 212 -1.22 1.29 7.20
CA ARG A 212 -0.97 2.09 8.40
C ARG A 212 0.37 1.72 9.06
N ASP A 213 0.65 0.43 9.18
CA ASP A 213 1.93 -0.04 9.72
C ASP A 213 3.12 0.44 8.88
N ILE A 214 3.03 0.30 7.55
CA ILE A 214 4.08 0.74 6.61
C ILE A 214 4.30 2.25 6.69
N TRP A 215 3.23 3.05 6.64
CA TRP A 215 3.30 4.51 6.62
C TRP A 215 3.75 5.11 7.95
N THR A 216 3.23 4.63 9.08
CA THR A 216 3.63 5.12 10.41
C THR A 216 5.06 4.73 10.78
N MET A 217 5.63 3.75 10.08
CA MET A 217 7.05 3.41 10.15
C MET A 217 7.93 4.39 9.38
N GLN A 218 7.41 5.11 8.37
CA GLN A 218 8.23 5.97 7.51
C GLN A 218 9.01 7.08 8.25
N PRO A 219 8.42 7.85 9.18
CA PRO A 219 9.17 8.85 9.95
C PRO A 219 10.18 8.23 10.92
N ARG A 220 10.06 6.93 11.20
CA ARG A 220 10.94 6.20 12.12
C ARG A 220 12.31 5.97 11.49
N PHE A 221 12.36 5.74 10.17
CA PHE A 221 13.62 5.56 9.45
C PHE A 221 14.54 6.79 9.54
N GLU A 222 14.00 7.99 9.78
CA GLU A 222 14.83 9.20 9.97
C GLU A 222 15.65 9.16 11.27
N LYS A 223 15.24 8.37 12.27
CA LYS A 223 15.92 8.27 13.57
C LYS A 223 17.03 7.23 13.52
N ARG A 224 18.24 7.66 13.20
CA ARG A 224 19.42 6.79 13.02
C ARG A 224 20.36 6.72 14.24
N VAL A 225 19.95 7.26 15.39
CA VAL A 225 20.80 7.35 16.58
C VAL A 225 20.31 6.49 17.74
N GLY A 226 21.26 6.03 18.56
CA GLY A 226 20.99 5.19 19.73
C GLY A 226 20.53 3.78 19.37
N ARG A 227 19.77 3.13 20.26
CA ARG A 227 19.23 1.77 20.05
C ARG A 227 17.97 1.73 19.18
N TYR A 228 17.61 2.85 18.55
CA TYR A 228 16.38 2.94 17.80
C TYR A 228 16.42 2.09 16.52
N PRO A 229 17.50 2.13 15.72
CA PRO A 229 17.57 1.33 14.50
C PRO A 229 17.48 -0.17 14.75
N ASP A 230 18.20 -0.68 15.77
CA ASP A 230 18.12 -2.11 16.15
C ASP A 230 16.70 -2.54 16.49
N ARG A 231 15.98 -1.75 17.30
CA ARG A 231 14.59 -2.05 17.63
C ARG A 231 13.67 -1.98 16.42
N LEU A 232 13.94 -1.09 15.46
CA LEU A 232 13.10 -0.94 14.28
C LEU A 232 13.17 -2.19 13.39
N VAL A 233 14.35 -2.81 13.27
CA VAL A 233 14.57 -4.05 12.50
C VAL A 233 13.73 -5.22 13.07
N GLU A 234 13.48 -5.22 14.38
CA GLU A 234 12.68 -6.24 15.06
C GLU A 234 11.15 -6.04 14.92
N VAL A 235 10.70 -4.86 14.45
CA VAL A 235 9.27 -4.55 14.34
C VAL A 235 8.62 -5.44 13.26
N PRO A 236 7.41 -5.99 13.51
CA PRO A 236 6.65 -6.68 12.48
C PRO A 236 6.52 -5.83 11.21
N ARG A 237 6.62 -6.46 10.04
CA ARG A 237 6.58 -5.78 8.74
C ARG A 237 7.71 -4.78 8.49
N PHE A 238 8.80 -4.82 9.27
CA PHE A 238 10.01 -4.03 9.00
C PHE A 238 10.42 -4.14 7.53
N ARG A 239 10.42 -5.36 6.96
CA ARG A 239 10.79 -5.56 5.55
C ARG A 239 9.92 -4.75 4.59
N ALA A 240 8.61 -4.72 4.79
CA ALA A 240 7.70 -3.93 3.95
C ALA A 240 7.93 -2.42 4.15
N GLY A 241 8.13 -1.96 5.39
CA GLY A 241 8.46 -0.56 5.67
C GLY A 241 9.81 -0.12 5.08
N TYR A 242 10.80 -1.02 5.12
CA TYR A 242 12.14 -0.84 4.56
C TYR A 242 12.12 -0.79 3.03
N ASP A 243 11.48 -1.77 2.38
CA ASP A 243 11.31 -1.78 0.91
C ASP A 243 10.60 -0.50 0.44
N PHE A 244 9.62 -0.03 1.21
CA PHE A 244 8.93 1.23 0.93
C PHE A 244 9.82 2.46 1.09
N MET A 245 10.68 2.47 2.12
CA MET A 245 11.64 3.54 2.35
C MET A 245 12.69 3.60 1.24
N LEU A 246 13.18 2.43 0.77
CA LEU A 246 14.08 2.36 -0.38
C LEU A 246 13.42 2.93 -1.65
N LEU A 247 12.17 2.56 -1.91
CA LEU A 247 11.40 3.11 -3.03
C LEU A 247 11.34 4.65 -2.93
N ARG A 248 10.97 5.20 -1.76
CA ARG A 248 10.97 6.66 -1.52
C ARG A 248 12.33 7.30 -1.76
N SER A 249 13.41 6.61 -1.40
CA SER A 249 14.78 7.08 -1.55
C SER A 249 15.20 7.15 -3.03
N GLN A 250 14.79 6.17 -3.83
CA GLN A 250 15.11 6.07 -5.26
C GLN A 250 14.36 7.11 -6.10
N THR A 251 13.17 7.52 -5.66
CA THR A 251 12.27 8.40 -6.41
C THR A 251 12.21 9.83 -5.83
N GLY A 252 13.14 10.18 -4.93
CA GLY A 252 13.30 11.54 -4.40
C GLY A 252 12.30 11.99 -3.32
N TYR A 253 11.56 11.07 -2.68
CA TYR A 253 10.71 11.38 -1.51
C TYR A 253 11.49 11.38 -0.18
N CYS A 254 12.70 10.83 -0.18
CA CYS A 254 13.66 11.02 0.91
C CYS A 254 15.10 11.04 0.36
N LYS A 255 16.07 11.38 1.22
CA LYS A 255 17.48 11.51 0.82
C LYS A 255 18.04 10.16 0.38
N PRO A 256 18.75 10.05 -0.77
CA PRO A 256 19.43 8.83 -1.19
C PRO A 256 20.37 8.24 -0.12
N SER A 257 21.05 9.10 0.65
CA SER A 257 21.93 8.69 1.75
C SER A 257 21.20 7.96 2.87
N LEU A 258 19.90 8.24 3.07
CA LEU A 258 19.09 7.52 4.06
C LEU A 258 18.87 6.08 3.63
N GLY A 259 18.52 5.86 2.36
CA GLY A 259 18.35 4.52 1.79
C GLY A 259 19.64 3.70 1.85
N GLN A 260 20.77 4.33 1.47
CA GLN A 260 22.09 3.68 1.54
C GLN A 260 22.44 3.30 2.98
N TRP A 261 22.31 4.23 3.93
CA TRP A 261 22.65 3.99 5.33
C TRP A 261 21.86 2.81 5.92
N TRP A 262 20.55 2.71 5.63
CA TRP A 262 19.72 1.61 6.12
C TRP A 262 20.05 0.28 5.42
N THR A 263 20.47 0.32 4.15
CA THR A 263 20.94 -0.86 3.44
C THR A 263 22.22 -1.40 4.09
N ASP A 264 23.18 -0.52 4.34
CA ASP A 264 24.44 -0.87 4.99
C ASP A 264 24.16 -1.39 6.41
N PHE A 265 23.33 -0.69 7.19
CA PHE A 265 22.97 -1.11 8.55
C PHE A 265 22.28 -2.47 8.61
N TYR A 266 21.39 -2.75 7.65
CA TYR A 266 20.64 -4.01 7.61
C TYR A 266 21.56 -5.22 7.33
N HIS A 267 22.56 -5.04 6.46
CA HIS A 267 23.52 -6.09 6.09
C HIS A 267 24.78 -6.11 6.96
N ALA A 268 25.01 -5.08 7.78
CA ALA A 268 26.18 -4.93 8.63
C ALA A 268 26.20 -5.91 9.81
N ASP A 269 27.42 -6.33 10.17
CA ASP A 269 27.72 -6.99 11.44
C ASP A 269 27.69 -6.00 12.63
N LEU A 270 27.84 -6.51 13.86
CA LEU A 270 27.73 -5.68 15.07
C LEU A 270 28.77 -4.53 15.10
N PRO A 271 30.07 -4.76 14.83
CA PRO A 271 31.05 -3.68 14.74
C PRO A 271 30.71 -2.62 13.68
N GLN A 272 30.27 -3.03 12.49
CA GLN A 272 29.88 -2.12 11.42
C GLN A 272 28.65 -1.29 11.79
N ARG A 273 27.66 -1.89 12.46
CA ARG A 273 26.47 -1.16 12.96
C ARG A 273 26.85 -0.08 13.96
N GLU A 274 27.75 -0.38 14.90
CA GLU A 274 28.23 0.61 15.87
C GLU A 274 28.91 1.81 15.18
N ALA A 275 29.73 1.57 14.15
CA ALA A 275 30.36 2.61 13.35
C ALA A 275 29.34 3.47 12.57
N LEU A 276 28.33 2.84 11.97
CA LEU A 276 27.25 3.54 11.25
C LEU A 276 26.41 4.42 12.18
N LEU A 277 26.10 3.94 13.39
CA LEU A 277 25.39 4.71 14.43
C LEU A 277 26.22 5.90 14.92
N ALA A 278 27.54 5.72 15.09
CA ALA A 278 28.45 6.80 15.47
C ALA A 278 28.51 7.89 14.40
N THR A 279 28.57 7.50 13.12
CA THR A 279 28.56 8.42 11.98
C THR A 279 27.24 9.19 11.90
N ALA A 280 26.10 8.51 12.00
CA ALA A 280 24.79 9.16 12.00
C ALA A 280 24.62 10.15 13.16
N LYS A 281 25.20 9.84 14.33
CA LYS A 281 25.18 10.75 15.48
C LYS A 281 25.95 12.05 15.22
N LEU A 282 27.07 11.98 14.49
CA LEU A 282 27.82 13.17 14.10
C LEU A 282 27.03 14.04 13.10
N GLU A 283 26.35 13.41 12.14
CA GLU A 283 25.48 14.11 11.16
C GLU A 283 24.28 14.81 11.82
N ASP A 284 23.64 14.19 12.82
CA ASP A 284 22.52 14.78 13.56
C ASP A 284 22.99 16.01 14.37
N ILE A 285 24.21 15.97 14.92
CA ILE A 285 24.81 17.10 15.64
C ILE A 285 25.12 18.26 14.68
N ASP A 286 25.69 17.97 13.51
CA ASP A 286 26.07 18.98 12.50
C ASP A 286 24.84 19.64 11.84
N SER A 287 23.76 18.89 11.66
CA SER A 287 22.50 19.39 11.09
C SER A 287 21.63 20.21 12.06
N GLY A 288 22.08 20.45 13.29
CA GLY A 288 21.35 21.21 14.30
C GLY A 288 20.09 20.51 14.82
N GLN A 289 19.88 19.23 14.48
CA GLN A 289 18.84 18.39 15.08
C GLN A 289 19.30 18.00 16.49
N THR A 290 19.10 18.91 17.45
CA THR A 290 19.42 18.64 18.86
C THR A 290 18.89 17.27 19.26
N PRO A 291 19.74 16.34 19.76
CA PRO A 291 19.25 15.07 20.26
C PRO A 291 18.26 15.37 21.38
N SER A 292 17.04 14.82 21.27
CA SER A 292 16.06 14.93 22.35
C SER A 292 16.73 14.42 23.63
N ASN A 293 16.98 15.36 24.54
CA ASN A 293 17.79 15.23 25.74
C ASN A 293 17.55 13.88 26.46
N PRO A 294 18.54 12.96 26.56
CA PRO A 294 18.32 11.67 27.21
C PRO A 294 18.27 11.75 28.74
N ASN A 295 18.38 12.94 29.35
CA ASN A 295 18.61 13.01 30.78
C ASN A 295 17.99 14.24 31.47
N ARG A 296 16.67 14.45 31.28
CA ARG A 296 15.91 15.19 32.30
C ARG A 296 15.77 14.28 33.52
N LYS A 297 16.82 14.26 34.37
CA LYS A 297 16.80 13.73 35.73
C LYS A 297 15.44 14.06 36.33
N ARG A 298 14.62 13.02 36.56
CA ARG A 298 13.43 13.10 37.41
C ARG A 298 13.92 13.71 38.73
N ARG A 299 13.68 15.01 38.93
CA ARG A 299 13.84 15.67 40.22
C ARG A 299 12.89 14.91 41.16
N ARG A 300 13.44 14.00 41.96
CA ARG A 300 12.70 13.31 43.02
C ARG A 300 12.12 14.42 43.90
N ARG A 301 10.79 14.61 43.84
CA ARG A 301 10.06 15.39 44.84
C ARG A 301 10.41 14.79 46.21
N PRO A 302 10.74 15.59 47.24
CA PRO A 302 10.93 15.07 48.57
C PRO A 302 9.64 14.39 49.02
N LYS A 303 9.75 13.16 49.50
CA LYS A 303 8.65 12.37 50.04
C LYS A 303 8.18 13.08 51.31
N LYS A 304 7.01 13.72 51.30
CA LYS A 304 6.36 14.22 52.52
C LYS A 304 6.16 13.02 53.47
N THR A 305 6.88 13.03 54.57
CA THR A 305 6.68 12.14 55.71
C THR A 305 5.26 12.31 56.22
N LYS A 306 4.50 11.22 56.33
CA LYS A 306 3.21 11.21 57.02
C LYS A 306 3.47 11.39 58.53
N PRO A 307 2.69 12.20 59.25
CA PRO A 307 2.72 12.18 60.72
C PRO A 307 2.21 10.82 61.21
N GLY A 308 2.89 10.25 62.20
CA GLY A 308 2.45 9.03 62.89
C GLY A 308 1.19 9.28 63.74
N PRO A 309 0.49 8.23 64.17
CA PRO A 309 -0.75 8.37 64.93
C PRO A 309 -0.45 8.88 66.34
N GLU A 310 -1.07 10.00 66.72
CA GLU A 310 -1.10 10.48 68.10
C GLU A 310 -1.98 9.57 68.95
N ILE A 311 -1.39 9.08 70.03
CA ILE A 311 -2.02 8.31 71.08
C ILE A 311 -2.86 9.26 71.92
N GLN A 312 -4.17 9.02 72.01
CA GLN A 312 -5.05 9.68 72.97
C GLN A 312 -4.70 9.25 74.40
N PRO A 313 -4.67 10.16 75.38
CA PRO A 313 -4.94 9.81 76.76
C PRO A 313 -6.42 10.03 77.07
N ASP A 314 -6.98 9.00 77.68
CA ASP A 314 -8.31 8.90 78.27
C ASP A 314 -8.42 9.73 79.57
N SER A 315 -9.66 9.90 80.05
CA SER A 315 -10.18 10.58 81.25
C SER A 315 -10.76 11.99 81.02
N GLY A 316 -11.99 12.32 81.42
CA GLY A 316 -13.04 11.58 82.13
C GLY A 316 -14.05 12.58 82.72
N LEU A 317 -15.33 12.19 82.69
CA LEU A 317 -16.45 12.63 83.54
C LEU A 317 -17.11 14.02 83.39
N ASN A 318 -18.44 13.90 83.18
CA ASN A 318 -19.56 14.58 83.84
C ASN A 318 -20.05 15.96 83.37
N GLY A 319 -21.34 16.00 83.03
CA GLY A 319 -22.26 16.95 83.69
C GLY A 319 -23.22 17.74 82.80
N ALA A 320 -24.49 17.30 82.79
CA ALA A 320 -25.71 18.10 82.93
C ALA A 320 -26.16 19.18 81.88
N LYS A 321 -27.33 18.87 81.29
CA LYS A 321 -28.56 19.66 81.05
C LYS A 321 -28.63 21.18 81.36
N GLN A 322 -29.59 21.81 80.65
CA GLN A 322 -30.25 23.14 80.77
C GLN A 322 -29.66 24.19 79.81
N ASN A 323 -30.40 24.94 78.99
CA ASN A 323 -31.84 25.24 78.83
C ASN A 323 -32.17 25.36 77.34
#